data_AF-A0AAW5HNM7-F1
#
_entry.id   AF-A0AAW5HNM7-F1
#
_cell.length_a   1.000
_cell.length_b   1.000
_cell.length_c   1.000
_cell.angle_alpha   90.00
_cell.angle_beta   90.00
_cell.angle_gamma   90.00
#
_symmetry.space_group_name_H-M   'P 1'
#
loop_
_entity.id
_entity.type
_entity.pdbx_description
1 polymer ?
#
loop_
_entity_poly.entity_id
_entity_poly.type
_entity_poly.pdbx_seq_one_letter_code
_entity_poly.pdbx_strand_id
1 'polypeptide(L)'
;MDAFEYIGYSTGHYGKSRSAGVTLQFVSVLSGQSVYAVFNADLTRQRNTAAGKAGALLPKGQFRIGKRSHFYKFWLSTGLQMPDRLQRFYKCMGKLSSVLTTGAVSNDRFDVHTLQPLTLSAAEVSRSFSGHKEGTIRAQAGHKEGTTSGHKETAPAHESCGLQPNQTTGVSNHGNKVIRMCGNKDTPNTPSPTHRPPHEQSVDEWLEAYSSN
;
A
#
# COMPACT_ATOMS: atom_id res chain seq x y z
N MET A 1 18.74 -3.42 -3.80
CA MET A 1 17.87 -4.62 -3.87
C MET A 1 16.94 -4.44 -5.04
N ASP A 2 16.75 -5.48 -5.83
CA ASP A 2 15.76 -5.45 -6.91
C ASP A 2 14.43 -6.01 -6.40
N ALA A 3 13.34 -5.43 -6.89
CA ALA A 3 11.98 -5.80 -6.52
C ALA A 3 11.30 -6.43 -7.74
N PHE A 4 10.55 -7.49 -7.51
CA PHE A 4 9.94 -8.26 -8.58
C PHE A 4 8.42 -8.29 -8.43
N GLU A 5 7.74 -7.99 -9.52
CA GLU A 5 6.29 -8.07 -9.63
C GLU A 5 5.89 -9.44 -10.19
N TYR A 6 4.83 -10.03 -9.62
CA TYR A 6 4.27 -11.27 -10.10
C TYR A 6 3.38 -11.05 -11.33
N ILE A 7 3.68 -11.76 -12.42
CA ILE A 7 2.90 -11.68 -13.67
C ILE A 7 1.87 -12.81 -13.76
N GLY A 8 2.31 -14.02 -13.43
CA GLY A 8 1.52 -15.19 -13.74
C GLY A 8 2.21 -16.49 -13.37
N TYR A 9 1.53 -17.59 -13.68
CA TYR A 9 2.05 -18.91 -13.40
C TYR A 9 1.67 -19.90 -14.50
N SER A 10 2.49 -20.93 -14.61
CA SER A 10 2.23 -22.10 -15.46
C SER A 10 2.47 -23.37 -14.65
N THR A 11 1.80 -24.45 -15.05
CA THR A 11 1.94 -25.78 -14.44
C THR A 11 2.51 -26.73 -15.46
N GLY A 12 3.46 -27.57 -15.06
CA GLY A 12 4.13 -28.49 -15.99
C GLY A 12 4.84 -29.64 -15.29
N HIS A 13 5.37 -30.54 -16.12
CA HIS A 13 6.26 -31.61 -15.66
C HIS A 13 7.66 -31.26 -16.12
N TYR A 14 8.61 -31.21 -15.19
CA TYR A 14 9.95 -30.70 -15.41
C TYR A 14 11.01 -31.77 -15.13
N GLY A 15 12.16 -31.64 -15.81
CA GLY A 15 13.32 -32.54 -15.63
C GLY A 15 13.16 -33.93 -16.26
N LYS A 16 14.21 -34.74 -16.15
CA LYS A 16 14.27 -36.10 -16.72
C LYS A 16 13.23 -37.04 -16.12
N SER A 17 12.94 -36.88 -14.82
CA SER A 17 11.92 -37.67 -14.11
C SER A 17 10.49 -37.17 -14.33
N ARG A 18 10.29 -36.11 -15.13
CA ARG A 18 8.99 -35.47 -15.37
C ARG A 18 8.27 -35.15 -14.05
N SER A 19 8.99 -34.54 -13.12
CA SER A 19 8.43 -34.16 -11.82
C SER A 19 7.42 -33.04 -11.99
N ALA A 20 6.25 -33.18 -11.37
CA ALA A 20 5.18 -32.20 -11.45
C ALA A 20 5.54 -30.93 -10.65
N GLY A 21 5.25 -29.76 -11.22
CA GLY A 21 5.60 -28.48 -10.62
C GLY A 21 4.76 -27.31 -11.12
N VAL A 22 4.89 -26.19 -10.42
CA VAL A 22 4.35 -24.88 -10.76
C VAL A 22 5.49 -23.89 -10.94
N THR A 23 5.48 -23.18 -12.06
CA THR A 23 6.42 -22.12 -12.36
C THR A 23 5.73 -20.78 -12.18
N LEU A 24 6.24 -19.97 -11.26
CA LEU A 24 5.84 -18.58 -11.09
C LEU A 24 6.73 -17.69 -11.96
N GLN A 25 6.13 -16.72 -12.64
CA GLN A 25 6.82 -15.77 -13.49
C GLN A 25 6.75 -14.38 -12.85
N PHE A 26 7.90 -13.72 -12.83
CA PHE A 26 8.06 -12.40 -12.27
C PHE A 26 8.79 -11.49 -13.25
N VAL A 27 8.63 -10.19 -13.09
CA VAL A 27 9.42 -9.18 -13.79
C VAL A 27 10.04 -8.23 -12.78
N SER A 28 11.32 -7.89 -13.00
CA SER A 28 12.00 -6.86 -12.23
C SER A 28 11.36 -5.49 -12.49
N VAL A 29 11.06 -4.77 -11.41
CA VAL A 29 10.53 -3.41 -11.46
C VAL A 29 11.60 -2.42 -11.96
N LEU A 30 12.88 -2.69 -11.72
CA LEU A 30 13.97 -1.79 -12.11
C LEU A 30 14.48 -2.06 -13.52
N SER A 31 14.72 -3.33 -13.86
CA SER A 31 15.35 -3.72 -15.11
C SER A 31 14.38 -4.21 -16.19
N GLY A 32 13.12 -4.52 -15.81
CA GLY A 32 12.15 -5.13 -16.70
C GLY A 32 12.46 -6.59 -17.06
N GLN A 33 13.51 -7.19 -16.50
CA GLN A 33 13.91 -8.57 -16.81
C GLN A 33 12.92 -9.57 -16.23
N SER A 34 12.54 -10.56 -17.05
CA SER A 34 11.66 -11.66 -16.63
C SER A 34 12.46 -12.76 -15.93
N VAL A 35 12.06 -13.12 -14.73
CA VAL A 35 12.67 -14.16 -13.91
C VAL A 35 11.60 -15.16 -13.48
N TYR A 36 11.96 -16.44 -13.33
CA TYR A 36 11.01 -17.47 -12.94
C TYR A 36 11.44 -18.27 -11.71
N ALA A 37 10.47 -18.79 -10.96
CA ALA A 37 10.68 -19.67 -9.81
C ALA A 37 9.88 -20.96 -9.99
N VAL A 38 10.54 -22.12 -9.84
CA VAL A 38 9.88 -23.43 -10.00
C VAL A 38 9.70 -24.11 -8.65
N PHE A 39 8.46 -24.47 -8.33
CA PHE A 39 8.10 -25.17 -7.11
C PHE A 39 7.51 -26.55 -7.42
N ASN A 40 7.78 -27.52 -6.54
CA ASN A 40 7.17 -28.84 -6.62
C ASN A 40 5.68 -28.77 -6.26
N ALA A 41 4.83 -29.37 -7.10
CA ALA A 41 3.39 -29.38 -6.91
C ALA A 41 2.77 -30.64 -7.53
N ASP A 42 1.65 -31.10 -6.98
CA ASP A 42 0.93 -32.25 -7.52
C ASP A 42 -0.06 -31.80 -8.61
N LEU A 43 0.09 -32.35 -9.81
CA LEU A 43 -0.77 -32.07 -10.97
C LEU A 43 -1.75 -33.20 -11.29
N THR A 44 -1.80 -34.24 -10.47
CA THR A 44 -2.65 -35.42 -10.68
C THR A 44 -3.78 -35.53 -9.65
N ARG A 45 -4.85 -36.22 -10.04
CA ARG A 45 -5.96 -36.55 -9.14
C ARG A 45 -5.51 -37.64 -8.16
N GLN A 46 -5.70 -37.42 -6.86
CA GLN A 46 -5.38 -38.45 -5.85
C GLN A 46 -6.49 -39.49 -5.66
N ARG A 47 -7.72 -39.19 -6.08
CA ARG A 47 -8.89 -40.05 -5.90
C ARG A 47 -9.72 -40.12 -7.18
N ASN A 48 -10.46 -41.21 -7.33
CA ASN A 48 -11.50 -41.31 -8.35
C ASN A 48 -12.61 -40.31 -8.02
N THR A 49 -13.03 -39.56 -9.03
CA THR A 49 -14.08 -38.55 -8.96
C THR A 49 -14.97 -38.71 -10.19
N ALA A 50 -16.18 -38.16 -10.16
CA ALA A 50 -17.06 -38.16 -11.34
C ALA A 50 -16.37 -37.54 -12.57
N ALA A 51 -15.50 -36.55 -12.37
CA ALA A 51 -14.77 -35.87 -13.44
C ALA A 51 -13.44 -36.56 -13.85
N GLY A 52 -13.09 -37.72 -13.29
CA GLY A 52 -11.89 -38.45 -13.70
C GLY A 52 -11.31 -39.41 -12.64
N LYS A 53 -10.49 -40.35 -13.10
CA LYS A 53 -9.82 -41.37 -12.28
C LYS A 53 -8.60 -40.79 -11.53
N ALA A 54 -8.20 -41.47 -10.46
CA ALA A 54 -6.94 -41.21 -9.78
C ALA A 54 -5.76 -41.38 -10.76
N GLY A 55 -4.73 -40.55 -10.63
CA GLY A 55 -3.59 -40.48 -11.54
C GLY A 55 -3.82 -39.63 -12.80
N ALA A 56 -5.07 -39.36 -13.18
CA ALA A 56 -5.34 -38.47 -14.30
C ALA A 56 -4.92 -37.03 -14.01
N LEU A 57 -4.54 -36.29 -15.05
CA LEU A 57 -4.15 -34.88 -14.93
C LEU A 57 -5.30 -34.02 -14.42
N LEU A 58 -4.95 -33.03 -13.60
CA LEU A 58 -5.85 -31.95 -13.22
C LEU A 58 -6.13 -31.05 -14.44
N PRO A 59 -7.26 -30.30 -14.42
CA PRO A 59 -7.51 -29.28 -15.43
C PRO A 59 -6.34 -28.29 -15.53
N LYS A 60 -6.14 -27.72 -16.71
CA LYS A 60 -5.04 -26.78 -16.99
C LYS A 60 -4.98 -25.67 -15.93
N GLY A 61 -3.78 -25.41 -15.41
CA GLY A 61 -3.54 -24.38 -14.38
C GLY A 61 -3.96 -24.78 -12.97
N GLN A 62 -4.59 -25.94 -12.75
CA GLN A 62 -4.86 -26.42 -11.40
C GLN A 62 -3.70 -27.25 -10.88
N PHE A 63 -3.33 -26.97 -9.64
CA PHE A 63 -2.26 -27.68 -8.94
C PHE A 63 -2.61 -27.79 -7.47
N ARG A 64 -2.00 -28.79 -6.82
CA ARG A 64 -2.17 -29.05 -5.39
C ARG A 64 -0.82 -28.97 -4.71
N ILE A 65 -0.85 -28.43 -3.48
CA ILE A 65 0.35 -28.12 -2.73
C ILE A 65 0.25 -28.77 -1.36
N GLY A 66 1.34 -29.42 -0.93
CA GLY A 66 1.47 -29.96 0.42
C GLY A 66 1.91 -28.89 1.43
N LYS A 67 1.50 -29.04 2.70
CA LYS A 67 1.88 -28.14 3.80
C LYS A 67 3.39 -28.03 4.04
N ARG A 68 4.17 -29.05 3.64
CA ARG A 68 5.63 -29.07 3.79
C ARG A 68 6.39 -28.49 2.59
N SER A 69 5.67 -28.11 1.53
CA SER A 69 6.29 -27.58 0.31
C SER A 69 6.93 -26.22 0.55
N HIS A 70 7.94 -25.89 -0.25
CA HIS A 70 8.54 -24.56 -0.25
C HIS A 70 7.55 -23.48 -0.68
N PHE A 71 6.64 -23.81 -1.62
CA PHE A 71 5.57 -22.88 -2.00
C PHE A 71 4.71 -22.51 -0.80
N TYR A 72 4.32 -23.48 0.04
CA TYR A 72 3.51 -23.20 1.21
C TYR A 72 4.23 -22.26 2.20
N LYS A 73 5.53 -22.47 2.42
CA LYS A 73 6.36 -21.60 3.27
C LYS A 73 6.49 -20.19 2.68
N PHE A 74 6.73 -20.09 1.38
CA PHE A 74 6.77 -18.81 0.66
C PHE A 74 5.43 -18.07 0.76
N TRP A 75 4.31 -18.75 0.51
CA TRP A 75 3.01 -18.10 0.63
C TRP A 75 2.76 -17.62 2.07
N LEU A 76 3.13 -18.43 3.08
CA LEU A 76 2.97 -18.02 4.47
C LEU A 76 3.78 -16.76 4.80
N SER A 77 4.99 -16.61 4.25
CA SER A 77 5.80 -15.40 4.48
C SER A 77 5.16 -14.15 3.88
N THR A 78 4.42 -14.26 2.77
CA THR A 78 3.70 -13.10 2.18
C THR A 78 2.59 -12.52 3.06
N GLY A 79 2.13 -13.24 4.09
CA GLY A 79 1.01 -12.80 4.93
C GLY A 79 -0.35 -12.81 4.22
N LEU A 80 -0.43 -13.30 2.99
CA LEU A 80 -1.68 -13.40 2.25
C LEU A 80 -2.63 -14.43 2.88
N GLN A 81 -3.93 -14.14 2.81
CA GLN A 81 -4.96 -15.04 3.32
C GLN A 81 -4.83 -16.45 2.70
N MET A 82 -4.72 -17.45 3.57
CA MET A 82 -4.73 -18.86 3.17
C MET A 82 -6.05 -19.26 2.50
N PRO A 83 -6.01 -20.08 1.45
CA PRO A 83 -7.23 -20.69 0.92
C PRO A 83 -7.84 -21.66 1.95
N ASP A 84 -9.17 -21.75 1.99
CA ASP A 84 -9.90 -22.69 2.87
C ASP A 84 -9.42 -24.14 2.70
N ARG A 85 -8.99 -24.49 1.48
CA ARG A 85 -8.47 -25.81 1.14
C ARG A 85 -7.19 -25.64 0.31
N LEU A 86 -6.15 -26.38 0.67
CA LEU A 86 -4.87 -26.39 -0.05
C LEU A 86 -5.00 -26.80 -1.53
N GLN A 87 -6.09 -27.48 -1.91
CA GLN A 87 -6.34 -27.85 -3.31
C GLN A 87 -6.81 -26.67 -4.17
N ARG A 88 -7.15 -25.53 -3.54
CA ARG A 88 -7.70 -24.33 -4.21
C ARG A 88 -6.68 -23.19 -4.28
N PHE A 89 -5.39 -23.44 -4.05
CA PHE A 89 -4.35 -22.41 -4.14
C PHE A 89 -4.37 -21.65 -5.48
N TYR A 90 -4.64 -22.36 -6.58
CA TYR A 90 -4.76 -21.76 -7.91
C TYR A 90 -5.75 -20.59 -7.98
N LYS A 91 -6.80 -20.57 -7.14
CA LYS A 91 -7.79 -19.46 -7.09
C LYS A 91 -7.26 -18.22 -6.39
N CYS A 92 -6.29 -18.39 -5.48
CA CYS A 92 -5.72 -17.29 -4.72
C CYS A 92 -4.50 -16.68 -5.40
N MET A 93 -3.97 -17.30 -6.46
CA MET A 93 -2.77 -16.83 -7.18
C MET A 93 -2.86 -15.36 -7.62
N GLY A 94 -4.05 -14.86 -7.96
CA GLY A 94 -4.23 -13.45 -8.30
C GLY A 94 -3.92 -12.49 -7.16
N LYS A 95 -3.98 -12.93 -5.89
CA LYS A 95 -3.59 -12.09 -4.75
C LYS A 95 -2.09 -11.82 -4.70
N LEU A 96 -1.29 -12.67 -5.36
CA LEU A 96 0.17 -12.54 -5.36
C LEU A 96 0.65 -11.32 -6.15
N SER A 97 -0.15 -10.79 -7.08
CA SER A 97 0.21 -9.55 -7.82
C SER A 97 0.26 -8.31 -6.91
N SER A 98 -0.38 -8.35 -5.73
CA SER A 98 -0.32 -7.24 -4.77
C SER A 98 0.97 -7.22 -3.92
N VAL A 99 1.81 -8.26 -4.03
CA VAL A 99 3.00 -8.43 -3.21
C VAL A 99 4.23 -8.37 -4.10
N LEU A 100 5.13 -7.44 -3.78
CA LEU A 100 6.47 -7.43 -4.37
C LEU A 100 7.34 -8.48 -3.70
N THR A 101 8.16 -9.17 -4.49
CA THR A 101 9.10 -10.18 -3.99
C THR A 101 10.53 -9.76 -4.22
N THR A 102 11.44 -10.33 -3.44
CA THR A 102 12.88 -10.19 -3.61
C THR A 102 13.56 -11.53 -3.34
N GLY A 103 14.74 -11.73 -3.91
CA GLY A 103 15.46 -12.99 -3.78
C GLY A 103 16.72 -13.01 -4.66
N ALA A 104 17.56 -14.03 -4.43
CA ALA A 104 18.74 -14.26 -5.26
C ALA A 104 18.31 -14.90 -6.59
N VAL A 105 18.77 -14.31 -7.68
CA VAL A 105 18.54 -14.81 -9.05
C VAL A 105 19.84 -15.40 -9.58
N SER A 106 19.77 -16.60 -10.14
CA SER A 106 20.87 -17.25 -10.85
C SER A 106 20.36 -17.72 -12.21
N ASN A 107 20.98 -17.25 -13.30
CA ASN A 107 20.61 -17.61 -14.67
C ASN A 107 19.09 -17.52 -14.93
N ASP A 108 18.51 -16.35 -14.64
CA ASP A 108 17.07 -16.04 -14.80
C ASP A 108 16.11 -16.89 -13.96
N ARG A 109 16.64 -17.66 -13.01
CA ARG A 109 15.88 -18.49 -12.09
C ARG A 109 16.09 -18.03 -10.64
N PHE A 110 14.99 -17.90 -9.91
CA PHE A 110 15.04 -17.67 -8.47
C PHE A 110 15.51 -18.91 -7.72
N ASP A 111 16.40 -18.68 -6.74
CA ASP A 111 16.56 -19.64 -5.67
C ASP A 111 15.34 -19.58 -4.74
N VAL A 112 14.57 -20.67 -4.76
CA VAL A 112 13.33 -20.88 -4.01
C VAL A 112 13.50 -20.65 -2.51
N HIS A 113 14.70 -20.87 -1.96
CA HIS A 113 14.97 -20.67 -0.53
C HIS A 113 15.14 -19.21 -0.14
N THR A 114 15.59 -18.37 -1.07
CA THR A 114 15.83 -16.95 -0.85
C THR A 114 14.63 -16.08 -1.18
N LEU A 115 13.64 -16.65 -1.88
CA LEU A 115 12.45 -15.93 -2.32
C LEU A 115 11.58 -15.53 -1.12
N GLN A 116 11.42 -14.24 -0.91
CA GLN A 116 10.64 -13.68 0.18
C GLN A 116 9.87 -12.44 -0.31
N PRO A 117 8.74 -12.09 0.35
CA PRO A 117 8.11 -10.80 0.11
C PRO A 117 9.06 -9.66 0.48
N LEU A 118 9.01 -8.58 -0.27
CA LEU A 118 9.78 -7.38 0.00
C LEU A 118 9.21 -6.70 1.26
N THR A 119 9.92 -6.82 2.38
CA THR A 119 9.62 -6.07 3.60
C THR A 119 10.41 -4.77 3.59
N LEU A 120 9.73 -3.63 3.39
CA LEU A 120 10.31 -2.30 3.55
C LEU A 120 10.05 -1.79 4.96
N SER A 121 11.09 -1.31 5.64
CA SER A 121 10.93 -0.62 6.92
C SER A 121 10.41 0.80 6.71
N ALA A 122 9.68 1.34 7.69
CA ALA A 122 9.19 2.73 7.64
C ALA A 122 10.33 3.76 7.49
N ALA A 123 11.51 3.46 8.03
CA ALA A 123 12.69 4.31 7.89
C ALA A 123 13.22 4.36 6.46
N GLU A 124 13.21 3.23 5.74
CA GLU A 124 13.63 3.16 4.33
C GLU A 124 12.64 3.90 3.44
N VAL A 125 11.33 3.69 3.65
CA VAL A 125 10.27 4.41 2.94
C VAL A 125 10.42 5.93 3.16
N SER A 126 10.63 6.35 4.42
CA SER A 126 10.81 7.77 4.77
C SER A 126 12.05 8.37 4.10
N ARG A 127 13.15 7.60 3.99
CA ARG A 127 14.38 8.05 3.34
C ARG A 127 14.18 8.24 1.83
N SER A 128 13.46 7.32 1.17
CA SER A 128 13.13 7.43 -0.25
C SER A 128 12.30 8.68 -0.57
N PHE A 129 11.36 9.05 0.30
CA PHE A 129 10.57 10.28 0.13
C PHE A 129 11.28 11.56 0.59
N SER A 130 12.27 11.46 1.48
CA SER A 130 12.97 12.63 2.05
C SER A 130 14.00 13.26 1.11
N GLY A 131 14.56 12.50 0.16
CA GLY A 131 15.52 13.03 -0.83
C GLY A 131 14.96 14.16 -1.70
N HIS A 132 13.63 14.27 -1.83
CA HIS A 132 13.01 15.38 -2.57
C HIS A 132 13.04 16.72 -1.80
N LYS A 133 13.23 16.71 -0.48
CA LYS A 133 13.22 17.92 0.34
C LYS A 133 14.54 18.69 0.31
N GLU A 134 15.63 18.08 -0.12
CA GLU A 134 16.95 18.71 -0.18
C GLU A 134 16.96 19.87 -1.20
N GLY A 135 16.24 19.74 -2.31
CA GLY A 135 16.10 20.81 -3.31
C GLY A 135 15.37 22.04 -2.79
N THR A 136 14.28 21.85 -2.02
CA THR A 136 13.50 22.97 -1.45
C THR A 136 14.25 23.65 -0.30
N ILE A 137 14.95 22.89 0.55
CA ILE A 137 15.73 23.46 1.66
C ILE A 137 16.94 24.23 1.13
N ARG A 138 17.64 23.73 0.10
CA ARG A 138 18.77 24.45 -0.53
C ARG A 138 18.34 25.74 -1.24
N ALA A 139 17.17 25.72 -1.89
CA ALA A 139 16.60 26.92 -2.51
C ALA A 139 16.19 27.98 -1.47
N GLN A 140 15.67 27.55 -0.31
CA GLN A 140 15.33 28.46 0.79
C GLN A 140 16.55 28.97 1.57
N ALA A 141 17.62 28.18 1.69
CA ALA A 141 18.86 28.60 2.32
C ALA A 141 19.55 29.72 1.52
N GLY A 142 19.67 29.56 0.19
CA GLY A 142 20.24 30.58 -0.69
C GLY A 142 19.46 31.91 -0.69
N HIS A 143 18.16 31.88 -0.40
CA HIS A 143 17.34 33.09 -0.34
C HIS A 143 17.43 33.85 1.00
N LYS A 144 17.97 33.22 2.05
CA LYS A 144 18.16 33.86 3.37
C LYS A 144 19.53 34.52 3.55
N GLU A 145 20.52 34.14 2.75
CA GLU A 145 21.86 34.74 2.78
C GLU A 145 21.85 36.21 2.27
N GLY A 146 20.81 36.63 1.53
CA GLY A 146 20.70 37.96 0.94
C GLY A 146 19.95 39.04 1.76
N THR A 147 19.39 38.75 2.94
CA THR A 147 18.56 39.74 3.67
C THR A 147 19.12 40.14 5.05
N THR A 148 20.33 39.69 5.41
CA THR A 148 20.91 39.94 6.74
C THR A 148 22.06 40.95 6.70
N SER A 149 21.97 41.95 5.82
CA SER A 149 22.87 43.11 5.86
C SER A 149 22.03 44.38 5.95
N GLY A 150 21.90 44.92 7.16
CA GLY A 150 21.42 46.29 7.35
C GLY A 150 20.57 46.48 8.59
N HIS A 151 21.22 46.96 9.65
CA HIS A 151 20.63 47.76 10.74
C HIS A 151 19.92 47.02 11.89
N LYS A 152 20.69 46.82 12.97
CA LYS A 152 20.31 47.30 14.31
C LYS A 152 21.54 47.28 15.22
N GLU A 153 22.03 48.48 15.51
CA GLU A 153 23.01 48.72 16.57
C GLU A 153 22.47 48.29 17.92
N THR A 154 23.39 47.80 18.74
CA THR A 154 23.27 47.26 20.07
C THR A 154 22.68 48.28 21.07
N ALA A 155 21.78 47.83 21.94
CA ALA A 155 21.56 48.46 23.24
C ALA A 155 21.74 47.40 24.34
N PRO A 156 22.53 47.68 25.40
CA PRO A 156 22.89 46.69 26.41
C PRO A 156 21.72 46.33 27.33
N ALA A 157 21.77 45.11 27.86
CA ALA A 157 20.77 44.53 28.75
C ALA A 157 20.65 45.32 30.06
N HIS A 158 19.41 45.62 30.46
CA HIS A 158 19.12 46.15 31.78
C HIS A 158 18.90 44.98 32.75
N GLU A 159 19.61 44.99 33.87
CA GLU A 159 19.46 44.03 34.97
C GLU A 159 18.04 44.09 35.56
N SER A 160 17.41 42.92 35.74
CA SER A 160 16.17 42.81 36.52
C SER A 160 16.52 42.53 37.98
N CYS A 161 16.65 43.58 38.78
CA CYS A 161 16.62 43.48 40.23
C CYS A 161 15.18 43.16 40.67
N GLY A 162 14.99 42.00 41.30
CA GLY A 162 13.71 41.59 41.89
C GLY A 162 13.38 42.40 43.14
N LEU A 163 12.10 42.78 43.29
CA LEU A 163 11.50 43.13 44.58
C LEU A 163 10.11 42.49 44.67
N GLN A 164 9.85 41.91 45.84
CA GLN A 164 8.73 41.04 46.20
C GLN A 164 7.39 41.81 46.35
N PRO A 165 6.26 41.07 46.42
CA PRO A 165 4.90 41.56 46.25
C PRO A 165 4.32 42.19 47.53
N ASN A 166 3.25 42.97 47.38
CA ASN A 166 2.29 43.16 48.45
C ASN A 166 0.84 43.00 47.98
N GLN A 167 0.14 42.13 48.71
CA GLN A 167 -1.28 41.80 48.62
C GLN A 167 -2.13 42.88 49.28
N THR A 168 -3.33 43.16 48.77
CA THR A 168 -4.52 43.34 49.61
C THR A 168 -5.83 43.38 48.80
N THR A 169 -6.62 42.33 48.99
CA THR A 169 -8.06 42.32 49.31
C THR A 169 -9.09 42.95 48.36
N GLY A 170 -10.02 42.10 47.88
CA GLY A 170 -11.34 42.54 47.41
C GLY A 170 -12.05 41.48 46.56
N VAL A 171 -12.66 40.49 47.19
CA VAL A 171 -13.27 39.31 46.57
C VAL A 171 -14.67 39.60 46.00
N SER A 172 -14.85 39.14 44.76
CA SER A 172 -16.08 38.72 44.05
C SER A 172 -17.23 39.71 43.81
N ASN A 173 -17.74 39.73 42.58
CA ASN A 173 -19.10 39.26 42.23
C ASN A 173 -19.39 39.53 40.74
N HIS A 174 -19.30 38.51 39.87
CA HIS A 174 -19.88 38.59 38.53
C HIS A 174 -21.25 37.89 38.54
N GLY A 175 -22.29 38.72 38.55
CA GLY A 175 -23.68 38.33 38.37
C GLY A 175 -23.98 37.90 36.93
N ASN A 176 -24.84 36.90 36.82
CA ASN A 176 -25.27 36.23 35.61
C ASN A 176 -26.52 36.92 35.02
N LYS A 177 -26.51 37.39 33.76
CA LYS A 177 -27.67 37.33 32.81
C LYS A 177 -27.43 37.98 31.43
N VAL A 178 -27.53 37.11 30.42
CA VAL A 178 -28.21 37.20 29.10
C VAL A 178 -28.92 38.50 28.72
N ILE A 179 -28.59 39.14 27.58
CA ILE A 179 -29.55 39.72 26.59
C ILE A 179 -28.97 39.84 25.14
N ARG A 180 -29.38 38.91 24.26
CA ARG A 180 -29.96 39.01 22.89
C ARG A 180 -29.39 39.91 21.75
N MET A 181 -29.21 39.25 20.57
CA MET A 181 -29.60 39.60 19.16
C MET A 181 -29.09 40.88 18.51
N CYS A 182 -28.94 41.05 17.18
CA CYS A 182 -28.82 40.24 15.96
C CYS A 182 -28.63 41.26 14.82
N GLY A 183 -28.02 40.88 13.68
CA GLY A 183 -28.18 41.56 12.38
C GLY A 183 -26.87 41.66 11.58
N ASN A 184 -26.79 41.34 10.29
CA ASN A 184 -27.82 41.20 9.25
C ASN A 184 -27.30 40.35 8.06
N LYS A 185 -28.24 39.60 7.45
CA LYS A 185 -28.51 39.36 5.99
C LYS A 185 -27.36 38.85 5.11
N ASP A 186 -27.48 37.75 4.34
CA ASP A 186 -28.42 37.53 3.21
C ASP A 186 -28.70 36.02 2.92
N THR A 187 -29.82 35.74 2.23
CA THR A 187 -30.24 34.47 1.57
C THR A 187 -30.81 34.84 0.18
N PRO A 188 -30.90 33.99 -0.89
CA PRO A 188 -31.13 32.52 -0.89
C PRO A 188 -30.45 31.69 -2.04
N ASN A 189 -30.75 30.37 -2.09
CA ASN A 189 -30.49 29.33 -3.13
C ASN A 189 -29.11 28.63 -3.06
N THR A 190 -28.94 27.30 -3.12
CA THR A 190 -29.61 26.25 -3.92
C THR A 190 -29.47 24.87 -3.22
N PRO A 191 -30.45 23.96 -3.29
CA PRO A 191 -30.38 22.63 -2.67
C PRO A 191 -29.35 21.71 -3.36
N SER A 192 -28.53 21.02 -2.56
CA SER A 192 -27.64 19.95 -3.01
C SER A 192 -28.48 18.78 -3.55
N PRO A 193 -28.12 18.15 -4.69
CA PRO A 193 -28.90 17.04 -5.23
C PRO A 193 -28.78 15.83 -4.32
N THR A 194 -29.93 15.41 -3.78
CA THR A 194 -30.11 14.18 -3.02
C THR A 194 -29.68 13.00 -3.89
N HIS A 195 -28.56 12.37 -3.55
CA HIS A 195 -28.09 11.16 -4.24
C HIS A 195 -29.10 10.02 -3.99
N ARG A 196 -29.89 9.67 -5.01
CA ARG A 196 -30.80 8.51 -4.94
C ARG A 196 -30.00 7.20 -4.93
N PRO A 197 -30.50 6.14 -4.28
CA PRO A 197 -29.88 4.83 -4.30
C PRO A 197 -29.96 4.19 -5.71
N PRO A 198 -28.99 3.34 -6.10
CA PRO A 198 -28.77 2.95 -7.51
C PRO A 198 -29.91 2.18 -8.21
N HIS A 199 -30.91 1.71 -7.47
CA HIS A 199 -32.01 0.90 -8.00
C HIS A 199 -33.20 1.74 -8.48
N GLU A 200 -33.18 3.06 -8.27
CA GLU A 200 -34.25 3.99 -8.64
C GLU A 200 -33.83 5.02 -9.72
N GLN A 201 -32.66 4.83 -10.34
CA GLN A 201 -32.16 5.74 -11.38
C GLN A 201 -32.59 5.26 -12.78
N SER A 202 -33.21 6.14 -13.57
CA SER A 202 -33.64 5.86 -14.95
C SER A 202 -32.58 6.25 -15.98
N VAL A 203 -32.52 5.54 -17.11
CA VAL A 203 -31.48 5.68 -18.15
C VAL A 203 -31.42 7.08 -18.77
N ASP A 204 -32.55 7.78 -18.90
CA ASP A 204 -32.60 9.12 -19.51
C ASP A 204 -31.87 10.21 -18.70
N GLU A 205 -31.68 10.01 -17.39
CA GLU A 205 -31.02 10.97 -16.49
C GLU A 205 -29.49 11.04 -16.74
N TRP A 206 -28.91 10.04 -17.40
CA TRP A 206 -27.47 9.99 -17.73
C TRP A 206 -27.10 10.76 -18.99
N LEU A 207 -28.06 11.04 -19.87
CA LEU A 207 -27.81 11.66 -21.18
C LEU A 207 -27.80 13.19 -21.13
N GLU A 208 -28.42 13.81 -20.12
CA GLU A 208 -28.41 15.27 -19.95
C GLU A 208 -27.06 15.81 -19.44
N ALA A 209 -26.25 15.00 -18.76
CA ALA A 209 -24.94 15.41 -18.27
C ALA A 209 -23.88 15.56 -19.39
N TYR A 210 -24.12 15.00 -20.58
CA TYR A 210 -23.20 15.04 -21.72
C TYR A 210 -23.52 16.13 -22.75
N SER A 211 -24.68 16.78 -22.64
CA SER A 211 -25.14 17.81 -23.59
C SER A 211 -24.85 19.25 -23.17
N SER A 212 -24.21 19.45 -22.00
CA SER A 212 -23.73 20.77 -21.55
C SER A 212 -22.21 20.82 -21.53
N ASN A 213 -21.61 20.94 -22.72
CA ASN A 213 -20.23 21.38 -22.95
C ASN A 213 -20.17 22.22 -24.21
#